data_AF-A0A922CNP3-F1
#
_entry.id   AF-A0A922CNP3-F1
#
_cell.length_a   1.000
_cell.length_b   1.000
_cell.length_c   1.000
_cell.angle_alpha   90.00
_cell.angle_beta   90.00
_cell.angle_gamma   90.00
#
_symmetry.space_group_name_H-M   'P 1'
#
loop_
_entity.id
_entity.type
_entity.pdbx_description
1 polymer ?
#
loop_
_entity_poly.entity_id
_entity_poly.type
_entity_poly.pdbx_seq_one_letter_code
_entity_poly.pdbx_strand_id
1 'polypeptide(L)'
;MSLSLLLEKYDVSTDEGLQKALNEIEKEELEVDEALTGVLSRACSLEGRLRTASQAYTRLGEVKADAQVAADMVEKTADLARDVSAKVRQLDLARSRVAECQRRVHDLIDLQLCSAGVEAAIKAHDYETAAGHVSRYLSMDPGSVAAARARGAADPRDAMTRAANTLREHLIRKFEEAARKEDEASVERLFKLFPQIGCAEEGVNLLAKYLATKTETAMRAATSAPAESCAAPLTRALEAAAGAVERARLLAAFAPGHLHIALATLQPTVLSFAHLYFYLYLNDPFFLSTSYKGWFKIEA
;
A
#
# COMPACT_ATOMS: atom_id res chain seq x y z
N MET A 1 57.31 76.54 -48.23
CA MET A 1 57.15 76.78 -49.70
C MET A 1 58.39 76.28 -50.45
N SER A 2 58.45 76.30 -51.79
CA SER A 2 59.72 75.99 -52.48
C SER A 2 60.74 77.11 -52.23
N LEU A 3 61.97 76.77 -51.82
CA LEU A 3 63.08 77.71 -51.51
C LEU A 3 63.31 78.76 -52.61
N SER A 4 63.04 78.39 -53.87
CA SER A 4 63.11 79.28 -55.04
C SER A 4 62.12 80.45 -54.98
N LEU A 5 60.92 80.26 -54.42
CA LEU A 5 59.89 81.30 -54.30
C LEU A 5 60.16 82.28 -53.14
N LEU A 6 60.97 81.89 -52.16
CA LEU A 6 61.38 82.74 -51.03
C LEU A 6 62.50 83.71 -51.46
N LEU A 7 63.47 83.22 -52.25
CA LEU A 7 64.55 84.02 -52.82
C LEU A 7 64.09 85.03 -53.88
N GLU A 8 62.97 84.77 -54.55
CA GLU A 8 62.39 85.67 -55.56
C GLU A 8 61.51 86.78 -54.94
N LYS A 9 61.05 86.60 -53.68
CA LYS A 9 60.21 87.56 -52.95
C LYS A 9 60.96 88.58 -52.11
N TYR A 10 62.21 88.30 -51.74
CA TYR A 10 63.01 89.16 -50.87
C TYR A 10 64.34 89.51 -51.55
N ASP A 11 64.66 90.80 -51.61
CA ASP A 11 65.84 91.31 -52.31
C ASP A 11 67.12 91.01 -51.51
N VAL A 12 67.78 89.90 -51.88
CA VAL A 12 68.90 89.25 -51.16
C VAL A 12 70.18 90.11 -51.12
N SER A 13 70.22 91.22 -51.86
CA SER A 13 71.32 92.20 -51.86
C SER A 13 71.29 93.19 -50.68
N THR A 14 70.23 93.20 -49.87
CA THR A 14 70.11 94.06 -48.68
C THR A 14 70.03 93.23 -47.40
N ASP A 15 70.74 93.66 -46.36
CA ASP A 15 70.81 92.98 -45.05
C ASP A 15 69.41 92.72 -44.46
N GLU A 16 68.49 93.69 -44.59
CA GLU A 16 67.10 93.58 -44.13
C GLU A 16 66.27 92.53 -44.90
N GLY A 17 66.52 92.35 -46.20
CA GLY A 17 65.84 91.36 -47.03
C GLY A 17 66.28 89.94 -46.70
N LEU A 18 67.59 89.78 -46.47
CA LEU A 18 68.19 88.53 -45.99
C LEU A 18 67.64 88.13 -44.62
N GLN A 19 67.56 89.09 -43.68
CA GLN A 19 67.04 88.87 -42.32
C GLN A 19 65.57 88.40 -42.33
N LYS A 20 64.74 88.95 -43.22
CA LYS A 20 63.32 88.57 -43.35
C LYS A 20 63.15 87.18 -43.96
N ALA A 21 63.95 86.83 -44.97
CA ALA A 21 63.93 85.49 -45.54
C ALA A 21 64.40 84.43 -44.53
N LEU A 22 65.43 84.75 -43.74
CA LEU A 22 65.90 83.92 -42.62
C LEU A 22 64.80 83.70 -41.57
N ASN A 23 64.16 84.76 -41.10
CA ASN A 23 63.08 84.65 -40.09
C ASN A 23 61.89 83.80 -40.59
N GLU A 24 61.52 83.90 -41.86
CA GLU A 24 60.42 83.11 -42.42
C GLU A 24 60.83 81.63 -42.59
N ILE A 25 62.08 81.34 -42.96
CA ILE A 25 62.61 79.97 -42.98
C ILE A 25 62.68 79.40 -41.57
N GLU A 26 63.19 80.15 -40.58
CA GLU A 26 63.21 79.73 -39.18
C GLU A 26 61.80 79.43 -38.66
N LYS A 27 60.80 80.23 -39.08
CA LYS A 27 59.40 79.97 -38.74
C LYS A 27 58.85 78.72 -39.43
N GLU A 28 59.11 78.52 -40.72
CA GLU A 28 58.71 77.28 -41.43
C GLU A 28 59.42 76.05 -40.82
N GLU A 29 60.70 76.16 -40.43
CA GLU A 29 61.44 75.09 -39.74
C GLU A 29 60.81 74.77 -38.37
N LEU A 30 60.48 75.78 -37.57
CA LEU A 30 59.80 75.59 -36.28
C LEU A 30 58.42 74.92 -36.44
N GLU A 31 57.62 75.34 -37.43
CA GLU A 31 56.31 74.73 -37.71
C GLU A 31 56.44 73.26 -38.14
N VAL A 32 57.45 72.94 -38.95
CA VAL A 32 57.76 71.57 -39.38
C VAL A 32 58.26 70.73 -38.20
N ASP A 33 59.13 71.26 -37.35
CA ASP A 33 59.65 70.56 -36.17
C ASP A 33 58.56 70.27 -35.13
N GLU A 34 57.63 71.21 -34.91
CA GLU A 34 56.46 70.99 -34.06
C GLU A 34 55.54 69.89 -34.64
N ALA A 35 55.27 69.93 -35.94
CA ALA A 35 54.48 68.92 -36.62
C ALA A 35 55.16 67.53 -36.57
N LEU A 36 56.47 67.47 -36.77
CA LEU A 36 57.27 66.24 -36.72
C LEU A 36 57.25 65.65 -35.31
N THR A 37 57.45 66.49 -34.29
CA THR A 37 57.37 66.09 -32.87
C THR A 37 55.97 65.58 -32.51
N GLY A 38 54.93 66.21 -33.05
CA GLY A 38 53.54 65.76 -32.93
C GLY A 38 53.29 64.39 -33.56
N VAL A 39 53.87 64.11 -34.73
CA VAL A 39 53.73 62.80 -35.40
C VAL A 39 54.55 61.72 -34.67
N LEU A 40 55.77 62.03 -34.25
CA LEU A 40 56.65 61.10 -33.52
C LEU A 40 56.05 60.69 -32.16
N SER A 41 55.46 61.63 -31.42
CA SER A 41 54.78 61.35 -30.16
C SER A 41 53.55 60.45 -30.35
N ARG A 42 52.77 60.67 -31.41
CA ARG A 42 51.65 59.78 -31.78
C ARG A 42 52.13 58.39 -32.16
N ALA A 43 53.21 58.28 -32.93
CA ALA A 43 53.81 57.00 -33.30
C ALA A 43 54.26 56.23 -32.05
N CYS A 44 54.94 56.88 -31.11
CA CYS A 44 55.37 56.28 -29.84
C CYS A 44 54.17 55.81 -28.99
N SER A 45 53.10 56.59 -28.91
CA SER A 45 51.86 56.20 -28.24
C SER A 45 51.20 54.98 -28.90
N LEU A 46 51.18 54.94 -30.24
CA LEU A 46 50.61 53.83 -31.00
C LEU A 46 51.41 52.54 -30.81
N GLU A 47 52.74 52.61 -30.81
CA GLU A 47 53.61 51.47 -30.51
C GLU A 47 53.38 50.93 -29.10
N GLY A 48 53.19 51.82 -28.11
CA GLY A 48 52.82 51.43 -26.75
C GLY A 48 51.49 50.68 -26.69
N ARG A 49 50.46 51.17 -27.40
CA ARG A 49 49.15 50.50 -27.50
C ARG A 49 49.26 49.16 -28.23
N LEU A 50 50.06 49.07 -29.30
CA LEU A 50 50.28 47.84 -30.05
C LEU A 50 50.98 46.79 -29.19
N ARG A 51 51.98 47.19 -28.39
CA ARG A 51 52.67 46.30 -27.45
C ARG A 51 51.71 45.76 -26.39
N THR A 52 50.86 46.60 -25.82
CA THR A 52 49.84 46.18 -24.85
C THR A 52 48.81 45.23 -25.50
N ALA A 53 48.36 45.52 -26.72
CA ALA A 53 47.44 44.65 -27.46
C ALA A 53 48.08 43.29 -27.76
N SER A 54 49.36 43.26 -28.13
CA SER A 54 50.13 42.03 -28.36
C SER A 54 50.23 41.19 -27.07
N GLN A 55 50.54 41.83 -25.93
CA GLN A 55 50.56 41.15 -24.62
C GLN A 55 49.17 40.65 -24.18
N ALA A 56 48.10 41.39 -24.50
CA ALA A 56 46.74 40.93 -24.24
C ALA A 56 46.39 39.72 -25.12
N TYR A 57 46.85 39.69 -26.38
CA TYR A 57 46.64 38.58 -27.29
C TYR A 57 47.31 37.29 -26.80
N THR A 58 48.56 37.37 -26.28
CA THR A 58 49.24 36.19 -25.72
C THR A 58 48.51 35.67 -24.48
N ARG A 59 48.07 36.55 -23.58
CA ARG A 59 47.29 36.17 -22.39
C ARG A 59 45.94 35.53 -22.76
N LEU A 60 45.26 36.04 -23.79
CA LEU A 60 44.03 35.42 -24.30
C LEU A 60 44.29 34.03 -24.87
N GLY A 61 45.45 33.80 -25.50
CA GLY A 61 45.88 32.47 -25.94
C GLY A 61 46.04 31.49 -24.78
N GLU A 62 46.67 31.92 -23.69
CA GLU A 62 46.82 31.13 -22.45
C GLU A 62 45.46 30.84 -21.82
N VAL A 63 44.60 31.84 -21.64
CA VAL A 63 43.25 31.67 -21.11
C VAL A 63 42.41 30.73 -21.97
N LYS A 64 42.56 30.79 -23.30
CA LYS A 64 41.88 29.86 -24.20
C LYS A 64 42.37 28.42 -24.00
N ALA A 65 43.67 28.21 -23.81
CA ALA A 65 44.23 26.89 -23.54
C ALA A 65 43.71 26.36 -22.19
N ASP A 66 43.72 27.18 -21.14
CA ASP A 66 43.20 26.81 -19.82
C ASP A 66 41.70 26.49 -19.86
N ALA A 67 40.92 27.29 -20.59
CA ALA A 67 39.49 27.03 -20.79
C ALA A 67 39.24 25.72 -21.54
N GLN A 68 40.08 25.38 -22.52
CA GLN A 68 40.00 24.10 -23.22
C GLN A 68 40.30 22.92 -22.28
N VAL A 69 41.34 23.02 -21.46
CA VAL A 69 41.67 21.99 -20.46
C VAL A 69 40.53 21.81 -19.46
N ALA A 70 39.94 22.91 -18.99
CA ALA A 70 38.79 22.86 -18.10
C ALA A 70 37.57 22.21 -18.76
N ALA A 71 37.29 22.53 -20.03
CA ALA A 71 36.21 21.90 -20.80
C ALA A 71 36.42 20.38 -20.92
N ASP A 72 37.63 19.94 -21.28
CA ASP A 72 37.98 18.52 -21.40
C ASP A 72 37.85 17.79 -20.05
N MET A 73 38.21 18.46 -18.94
CA MET A 73 38.07 17.89 -17.60
C MET A 73 36.60 17.74 -17.20
N VAL A 74 35.76 18.74 -17.52
CA VAL A 74 34.32 18.68 -17.28
C VAL A 74 33.68 17.56 -18.11
N GLU A 75 34.08 17.41 -19.38
CA GLU A 75 33.59 16.33 -20.25
C GLU A 75 33.94 14.95 -19.67
N LYS A 76 35.20 14.71 -19.31
CA LYS A 76 35.64 13.46 -18.67
C LYS A 76 34.89 13.18 -17.37
N THR A 77 34.63 14.21 -16.57
CA THR A 77 33.90 14.07 -15.30
C THR A 77 32.43 13.74 -15.56
N ALA A 78 31.82 14.35 -16.58
CA ALA A 78 30.45 14.07 -16.98
C ALA A 78 30.28 12.64 -17.50
N ASP A 79 31.24 12.14 -18.28
CA ASP A 79 31.25 10.76 -18.75
C ASP A 79 31.38 9.76 -17.60
N LEU A 80 32.31 10.00 -16.67
CA LEU A 80 32.45 9.17 -15.48
C LEU A 80 31.16 9.18 -14.63
N ALA A 81 30.55 10.33 -14.43
CA ALA A 81 29.29 10.44 -13.70
C ALA A 81 28.14 9.67 -14.39
N ARG A 82 28.11 9.69 -15.73
CA ARG A 82 27.14 8.92 -16.53
C ARG A 82 27.35 7.42 -16.37
N ASP A 83 28.60 6.96 -16.43
CA ASP A 83 28.96 5.55 -16.26
C ASP A 83 28.65 5.05 -14.85
N VAL A 84 29.01 5.83 -13.82
CA VAL A 84 28.67 5.51 -12.43
C VAL A 84 27.16 5.45 -12.25
N SER A 85 26.41 6.42 -12.79
CA SER A 85 24.94 6.42 -12.73
C SER A 85 24.34 5.21 -13.43
N ALA A 86 24.87 4.80 -14.58
CA ALA A 86 24.40 3.61 -15.29
C ALA A 86 24.64 2.33 -14.47
N LYS A 87 25.83 2.19 -13.88
CA LYS A 87 26.16 1.05 -13.00
C LYS A 87 25.30 1.01 -11.74
N VAL A 88 25.04 2.17 -11.12
CA VAL A 88 24.14 2.26 -9.95
C VAL A 88 22.72 1.83 -10.32
N ARG A 89 22.18 2.26 -11.47
CA ARG A 89 20.87 1.80 -11.94
C ARG A 89 20.81 0.28 -12.15
N GLN A 90 21.86 -0.32 -12.71
CA GLN A 90 21.94 -1.78 -12.85
C GLN A 90 21.98 -2.49 -11.49
N LEU A 91 22.75 -1.94 -10.54
CA LEU A 91 22.82 -2.45 -9.18
C LEU A 91 21.46 -2.34 -8.46
N ASP A 92 20.74 -1.23 -8.63
CA ASP A 92 19.42 -1.04 -8.04
C ASP A 92 18.39 -2.03 -8.59
N LEU A 93 18.43 -2.32 -9.89
CA LEU A 93 17.60 -3.37 -10.50
C LEU A 93 17.94 -4.75 -9.93
N ALA A 94 19.23 -5.08 -9.80
CA ALA A 94 19.65 -6.33 -9.18
C ALA A 94 19.20 -6.43 -7.71
N ARG A 95 19.36 -5.35 -6.94
CA ARG A 95 18.92 -5.25 -5.54
C ARG A 95 17.41 -5.41 -5.41
N SER A 96 16.64 -4.76 -6.28
CA SER A 96 15.18 -4.89 -6.31
C SER A 96 14.74 -6.34 -6.56
N ARG A 97 15.37 -7.01 -7.53
CA ARG A 97 15.11 -8.44 -7.82
C ARG A 97 15.51 -9.34 -6.65
N VAL A 98 16.64 -9.08 -5.98
CA VAL A 98 17.05 -9.85 -4.80
C VAL A 98 16.07 -9.65 -3.64
N ALA A 99 15.64 -8.41 -3.38
CA ALA A 99 14.63 -8.11 -2.36
C ALA A 99 13.28 -8.80 -2.66
N GLU A 100 12.89 -8.86 -3.94
CA GLU A 100 11.72 -9.61 -4.36
C GLU A 100 11.88 -11.12 -4.12
N CYS A 101 13.02 -11.72 -4.51
CA CYS A 101 13.32 -13.11 -4.21
C CYS A 101 13.32 -13.40 -2.71
N GLN A 102 13.89 -12.52 -1.89
CA GLN A 102 13.93 -12.66 -0.44
C GLN A 102 12.52 -12.65 0.16
N ARG A 103 11.64 -11.74 -0.27
CA ARG A 103 10.23 -11.73 0.13
C ARG A 103 9.53 -13.03 -0.24
N ARG A 104 9.68 -13.49 -1.48
CA ARG A 104 9.10 -14.76 -1.95
C ARG A 104 9.61 -15.97 -1.16
N VAL A 105 10.89 -16.00 -0.80
CA VAL A 105 11.47 -17.06 0.04
C VAL A 105 10.90 -17.00 1.45
N HIS A 106 10.78 -15.80 2.03
CA HIS A 106 10.17 -15.63 3.35
C HIS A 106 8.71 -16.12 3.36
N ASP A 107 7.92 -15.75 2.35
CA ASP A 107 6.53 -16.20 2.20
C ASP A 107 6.44 -17.73 2.06
N LEU A 108 7.38 -18.36 1.34
CA LEU A 108 7.41 -19.81 1.19
C LEU A 108 7.79 -20.51 2.51
N ILE A 109 8.75 -19.96 3.26
CA ILE A 109 9.13 -20.47 4.59
C ILE A 109 7.95 -20.34 5.55
N ASP A 110 7.28 -19.19 5.56
CA ASP A 110 6.10 -18.95 6.39
C ASP A 110 4.97 -19.92 6.04
N LEU A 111 4.74 -20.20 4.76
CA LEU A 111 3.75 -21.17 4.30
C LEU A 111 4.08 -22.58 4.81
N GLN A 112 5.33 -23.02 4.70
CA GLN A 112 5.78 -24.31 5.22
C GLN A 112 5.66 -24.39 6.75
N LEU A 113 6.01 -23.32 7.44
CA LEU A 113 5.90 -23.24 8.90
C LEU A 113 4.44 -23.30 9.35
N CYS A 114 3.54 -22.61 8.64
CA CYS A 114 2.12 -22.66 8.96
C CYS A 114 1.52 -24.04 8.65
N SER A 115 1.89 -24.70 7.55
CA SER A 115 1.42 -26.07 7.28
C SER A 115 1.89 -27.08 8.33
N ALA A 116 3.18 -27.02 8.70
CA ALA A 116 3.73 -27.90 9.74
C ALA A 116 3.17 -27.58 11.13
N GLY A 117 2.97 -26.30 11.43
CA GLY A 117 2.38 -25.82 12.68
C GLY A 117 0.96 -26.31 12.88
N VAL A 118 0.13 -26.27 11.82
CA VAL A 118 -1.24 -26.80 11.88
C VAL A 118 -1.24 -28.31 12.16
N GLU A 119 -0.41 -29.09 11.46
CA GLU A 119 -0.33 -30.54 11.70
C GLU A 119 0.16 -30.89 13.11
N ALA A 120 1.12 -30.13 13.64
CA ALA A 120 1.63 -30.31 15.00
C ALA A 120 0.57 -29.92 16.06
N ALA A 121 -0.13 -28.81 15.86
CA ALA A 121 -1.17 -28.33 16.75
C ALA A 121 -2.38 -29.29 16.81
N ILE A 122 -2.75 -29.89 15.67
CA ILE A 122 -3.77 -30.96 15.62
C ILE A 122 -3.35 -32.16 16.47
N LYS A 123 -2.07 -32.59 16.40
CA LYS A 123 -1.54 -33.70 17.22
C LYS A 123 -1.48 -33.36 18.71
N ALA A 124 -1.24 -32.10 19.05
CA ALA A 124 -1.22 -31.61 20.43
C ALA A 124 -2.63 -31.34 20.99
N HIS A 125 -3.69 -31.52 20.20
CA HIS A 125 -5.07 -31.15 20.52
C HIS A 125 -5.26 -29.66 20.86
N ASP A 126 -4.38 -28.80 20.35
CA ASP A 126 -4.47 -27.35 20.52
C ASP A 126 -5.04 -26.71 19.25
N TYR A 127 -6.34 -26.51 19.24
CA TYR A 127 -7.07 -25.97 18.09
C TYR A 127 -6.97 -24.45 17.96
N GLU A 128 -6.59 -23.74 19.04
CA GLU A 128 -6.47 -22.28 19.03
C GLU A 128 -5.22 -21.84 18.26
N THR A 129 -4.09 -22.49 18.55
CA THR A 129 -2.84 -22.24 17.81
C THR A 129 -2.94 -22.68 16.36
N ALA A 130 -3.62 -23.80 16.07
CA ALA A 130 -3.91 -24.25 14.71
C ALA A 130 -4.72 -23.20 13.92
N ALA A 131 -5.78 -22.64 14.52
CA ALA A 131 -6.59 -21.58 13.90
C ALA A 131 -5.77 -20.32 13.64
N GLY A 132 -4.86 -19.95 14.56
CA GLY A 132 -3.93 -18.84 14.37
C GLY A 132 -3.01 -19.01 13.16
N HIS A 133 -2.48 -20.21 12.94
CA HIS A 133 -1.66 -20.52 11.76
C HIS A 133 -2.46 -20.46 10.44
N VAL A 134 -3.71 -20.90 10.45
CA VAL A 134 -4.59 -20.81 9.27
C VAL A 134 -4.99 -19.35 8.98
N SER A 135 -5.33 -18.58 10.01
CA SER A 135 -5.64 -17.15 9.89
C SER A 135 -4.47 -16.36 9.30
N ARG A 136 -3.24 -16.64 9.77
CA ARG A 136 -2.01 -16.06 9.19
C ARG A 136 -1.89 -16.41 7.70
N TYR A 137 -2.12 -17.66 7.32
CA TYR A 137 -2.12 -18.06 5.91
C TYR A 137 -3.18 -17.34 5.07
N LEU A 138 -4.41 -17.19 5.57
CA LEU A 138 -5.48 -16.47 4.87
C LEU A 138 -5.17 -14.98 4.69
N SER A 139 -4.32 -14.40 5.54
CA SER A 139 -3.84 -13.02 5.43
C SER A 139 -2.66 -12.84 4.46
N MET A 140 -2.03 -13.93 3.99
CA MET A 140 -0.91 -13.86 3.04
C MET A 140 -1.41 -13.61 1.61
N ASP A 141 -0.75 -12.71 0.89
CA ASP A 141 -1.13 -12.34 -0.48
C ASP A 141 -0.97 -13.52 -1.46
N PRO A 142 -2.04 -13.94 -2.16
CA PRO A 142 -1.98 -15.04 -3.11
C PRO A 142 -1.12 -14.74 -4.35
N GLY A 143 -0.68 -13.50 -4.60
CA GLY A 143 0.16 -13.14 -5.73
C GLY A 143 1.61 -13.63 -5.65
N SER A 144 2.20 -13.76 -4.45
CA SER A 144 3.66 -13.93 -4.32
C SER A 144 4.19 -15.33 -4.66
N VAL A 145 3.37 -16.37 -4.48
CA VAL A 145 3.81 -17.79 -4.60
C VAL A 145 3.46 -18.42 -5.96
N ALA A 146 2.66 -17.75 -6.81
CA ALA A 146 2.24 -18.30 -8.10
C ALA A 146 3.42 -18.56 -9.07
N ALA A 147 4.54 -17.85 -8.91
CA ALA A 147 5.73 -18.03 -9.74
C ALA A 147 6.58 -19.27 -9.37
N ALA A 148 6.35 -19.91 -8.21
CA ALA A 148 7.07 -21.13 -7.81
C ALA A 148 6.68 -22.36 -8.66
N ARG A 149 5.56 -22.27 -9.38
CA ARG A 149 4.98 -23.31 -10.27
C ARG A 149 5.93 -23.76 -11.39
N ALA A 150 6.93 -22.96 -11.73
CA ALA A 150 7.79 -23.19 -12.89
C ALA A 150 8.77 -24.38 -12.77
N ARG A 151 8.91 -25.03 -11.61
CA ARG A 151 9.89 -26.13 -11.40
C ARG A 151 9.29 -27.49 -11.00
N GLY A 152 8.02 -27.74 -11.28
CA GLY A 152 7.42 -29.08 -11.12
C GLY A 152 7.36 -29.62 -9.67
N ALA A 153 7.61 -28.79 -8.66
CA ALA A 153 7.41 -29.13 -7.26
C ALA A 153 5.93 -29.04 -6.89
N ALA A 154 5.47 -29.93 -6.00
CA ALA A 154 4.14 -29.85 -5.42
C ALA A 154 3.94 -28.48 -4.75
N ASP A 155 2.78 -27.85 -4.98
CA ASP A 155 2.53 -26.51 -4.47
C ASP A 155 2.49 -26.58 -2.92
N PRO A 156 3.32 -25.81 -2.21
CA PRO A 156 3.26 -25.73 -0.75
C PRO A 156 1.88 -25.28 -0.26
N ARG A 157 1.06 -24.62 -1.10
CA ARG A 157 -0.32 -24.30 -0.78
C ARG A 157 -1.21 -25.52 -0.70
N ASP A 158 -0.99 -26.53 -1.54
CA ASP A 158 -1.82 -27.74 -1.51
C ASP A 158 -1.63 -28.47 -0.17
N ALA A 159 -0.41 -28.47 0.37
CA ALA A 159 -0.14 -29.00 1.71
C ALA A 159 -0.89 -28.22 2.78
N MET A 160 -0.88 -26.88 2.71
CA MET A 160 -1.60 -26.03 3.65
C MET A 160 -3.12 -26.17 3.54
N THR A 161 -3.67 -26.23 2.33
CA THR A 161 -5.10 -26.46 2.10
C THR A 161 -5.53 -27.82 2.61
N ARG A 162 -4.72 -28.87 2.44
CA ARG A 162 -4.98 -30.18 3.05
C ARG A 162 -4.94 -30.14 4.57
N ALA A 163 -3.96 -29.45 5.16
CA ALA A 163 -3.87 -29.29 6.60
C ALA A 163 -5.06 -28.50 7.17
N ALA A 164 -5.47 -27.43 6.50
CA ALA A 164 -6.64 -26.62 6.86
C ALA A 164 -7.96 -27.42 6.76
N ASN A 165 -8.11 -28.24 5.72
CA ASN A 165 -9.27 -29.14 5.58
C ASN A 165 -9.30 -30.20 6.68
N THR A 166 -8.14 -30.80 7.00
CA THR A 166 -8.01 -31.76 8.11
C THR A 166 -8.38 -31.10 9.45
N LEU A 167 -7.92 -29.86 9.70
CA LEU A 167 -8.29 -29.10 10.89
C LEU A 167 -9.81 -28.87 10.96
N ARG A 168 -10.42 -28.48 9.85
CA ARG A 168 -11.87 -28.27 9.74
C ARG A 168 -12.65 -29.54 10.08
N GLU A 169 -12.29 -30.68 9.51
CA GLU A 169 -12.94 -31.96 9.81
C GLU A 169 -12.82 -32.34 11.29
N HIS A 170 -11.65 -32.17 11.88
CA HIS A 170 -11.44 -32.41 13.31
C HIS A 170 -12.26 -31.46 14.19
N LEU A 171 -12.35 -30.18 13.82
CA LEU A 171 -13.14 -29.19 14.54
C LEU A 171 -14.63 -29.52 14.50
N ILE A 172 -15.16 -29.94 13.34
CA ILE A 172 -16.55 -30.37 13.18
C ILE A 172 -16.84 -31.59 14.06
N ARG A 173 -16.00 -32.63 14.02
CA ARG A 173 -16.18 -33.83 14.85
C ARG A 173 -16.15 -33.50 16.34
N LYS A 174 -15.22 -32.66 16.77
CA LYS A 174 -15.12 -32.23 18.17
C LYS A 174 -16.30 -31.38 18.62
N PHE A 175 -16.82 -30.54 17.72
CA PHE A 175 -18.03 -29.76 17.96
C PHE A 175 -19.25 -30.67 18.14
N GLU A 176 -19.43 -31.68 17.28
CA GLU A 176 -20.53 -32.66 17.41
C GLU A 176 -20.41 -33.49 18.70
N GLU A 177 -19.19 -33.87 19.10
CA GLU A 177 -18.94 -34.55 20.38
C GLU A 177 -19.29 -33.67 21.58
N ALA A 178 -18.92 -32.39 21.56
CA ALA A 178 -19.24 -31.42 22.61
C ALA A 178 -20.76 -31.16 22.67
N ALA A 179 -21.41 -31.05 21.51
CA ALA A 179 -22.85 -30.90 21.39
C ALA A 179 -23.61 -32.11 22.00
N ARG A 180 -23.13 -33.34 21.79
CA ARG A 180 -23.72 -34.55 22.41
C ARG A 180 -23.53 -34.61 23.92
N LYS A 181 -22.46 -34.00 24.45
CA LYS A 181 -22.16 -33.94 25.89
C LYS A 181 -22.79 -32.73 26.59
N GLU A 182 -23.50 -31.88 25.86
CA GLU A 182 -24.11 -30.63 26.35
C GLU A 182 -23.12 -29.67 27.05
N ASP A 183 -21.83 -29.71 26.67
CA ASP A 183 -20.80 -28.84 27.25
C ASP A 183 -20.80 -27.47 26.57
N GLU A 184 -21.57 -26.53 27.13
CA GLU A 184 -21.70 -25.16 26.61
C GLU A 184 -20.36 -24.42 26.51
N ALA A 185 -19.46 -24.62 27.48
CA ALA A 185 -18.18 -23.91 27.51
C ALA A 185 -17.25 -24.33 26.35
N SER A 186 -17.24 -25.63 26.04
CA SER A 186 -16.46 -26.16 24.91
C SER A 186 -17.07 -25.77 23.56
N VAL A 187 -18.41 -25.74 23.44
CA VAL A 187 -19.12 -25.32 22.23
C VAL A 187 -18.82 -23.86 21.89
N GLU A 188 -18.84 -22.96 22.87
CA GLU A 188 -18.52 -21.54 22.65
C GLU A 188 -17.06 -21.29 22.27
N ARG A 189 -16.11 -22.03 22.88
CA ARG A 189 -14.68 -21.93 22.53
C ARG A 189 -14.42 -22.38 21.11
N LEU A 190 -14.96 -23.54 20.71
CA LEU A 190 -14.81 -24.08 19.36
C LEU A 190 -15.49 -23.17 18.33
N PHE A 191 -16.64 -22.57 18.67
CA PHE A 191 -17.34 -21.65 17.78
C PHE A 191 -16.50 -20.41 17.42
N LYS A 192 -15.73 -19.86 18.37
CA LYS A 192 -14.83 -18.71 18.13
C LYS A 192 -13.72 -18.99 17.12
N LEU A 193 -13.38 -20.26 16.89
CA LEU A 193 -12.32 -20.67 15.97
C LEU A 193 -12.80 -20.74 14.50
N PHE A 194 -14.08 -21.03 14.25
CA PHE A 194 -14.63 -21.13 12.89
C PHE A 194 -14.48 -19.85 12.05
N PRO A 195 -14.73 -18.63 12.59
CA PRO A 195 -14.47 -17.39 11.87
C PRO A 195 -12.98 -17.18 11.54
N GLN A 196 -12.06 -17.59 12.43
CA GLN A 196 -10.61 -17.42 12.22
C GLN A 196 -10.06 -18.33 11.12
N ILE A 197 -10.71 -19.47 10.89
CA ILE A 197 -10.35 -20.45 9.85
C ILE A 197 -11.03 -20.10 8.50
N GLY A 198 -11.84 -19.04 8.45
CA GLY A 198 -12.57 -18.62 7.24
C GLY A 198 -13.76 -19.50 6.91
N CYS A 199 -14.25 -20.31 7.87
CA CYS A 199 -15.37 -21.25 7.70
C CYS A 199 -16.56 -20.87 8.58
N ALA A 200 -16.92 -19.58 8.58
CA ALA A 200 -18.00 -19.06 9.41
C ALA A 200 -19.37 -19.71 9.08
N GLU A 201 -19.65 -20.00 7.81
CA GLU A 201 -20.96 -20.54 7.39
C GLU A 201 -21.22 -21.93 7.96
N GLU A 202 -20.21 -22.80 7.94
CA GLU A 202 -20.30 -24.17 8.45
C GLU A 202 -20.45 -24.17 9.97
N GLY A 203 -19.70 -23.33 10.68
CA GLY A 203 -19.81 -23.18 12.13
C GLY A 203 -21.19 -22.69 12.57
N VAL A 204 -21.77 -21.73 11.85
CA VAL A 204 -23.11 -21.21 12.12
C VAL A 204 -24.19 -22.28 11.87
N ASN A 205 -24.07 -23.07 10.81
CA ASN A 205 -24.98 -24.18 10.54
C ASN A 205 -24.95 -25.25 11.65
N LEU A 206 -23.78 -25.60 12.15
CA LEU A 206 -23.63 -26.57 13.24
C LEU A 206 -24.20 -26.04 14.55
N LEU A 207 -23.93 -24.78 14.87
CA LEU A 207 -24.49 -24.12 16.05
C LEU A 207 -26.02 -24.07 15.98
N ALA A 208 -26.58 -23.72 14.81
CA ALA A 208 -28.02 -23.64 14.64
C ALA A 208 -28.71 -25.00 14.78
N LYS A 209 -28.10 -26.08 14.25
CA LYS A 209 -28.57 -27.46 14.48
C LYS A 209 -28.54 -27.85 15.95
N TYR A 210 -27.46 -27.53 16.66
CA TYR A 210 -27.35 -27.79 18.10
C TYR A 210 -28.44 -27.07 18.89
N LEU A 211 -28.62 -25.77 18.64
CA LEU A 211 -29.67 -24.98 19.29
C LEU A 211 -31.07 -25.49 18.96
N ALA A 212 -31.33 -25.91 17.71
CA ALA A 212 -32.60 -26.53 17.33
C ALA A 212 -32.88 -27.80 18.15
N THR A 213 -31.93 -28.73 18.24
CA THR A 213 -32.09 -29.95 19.05
C THR A 213 -32.32 -29.65 20.54
N LYS A 214 -31.61 -28.64 21.08
CA LYS A 214 -31.79 -28.19 22.47
C LYS A 214 -33.15 -27.54 22.70
N THR A 215 -33.65 -26.76 21.75
CA THR A 215 -35.00 -26.19 21.84
C THR A 215 -36.05 -27.28 21.77
N GLU A 216 -35.89 -28.30 20.93
CA GLU A 216 -36.82 -29.43 20.83
C GLU A 216 -36.88 -30.25 22.13
N THR A 217 -35.74 -30.54 22.75
CA THR A 217 -35.69 -31.25 24.04
C THR A 217 -36.31 -30.41 25.16
N ALA A 218 -36.01 -29.11 25.21
CA ALA A 218 -36.60 -28.19 26.18
C ALA A 218 -38.12 -28.04 25.99
N MET A 219 -38.60 -27.95 24.74
CA MET A 219 -40.02 -27.89 24.40
C MET A 219 -40.75 -29.19 24.79
N ARG A 220 -40.14 -30.36 24.52
CA ARG A 220 -40.69 -31.65 24.95
C ARG A 220 -40.77 -31.76 26.47
N ALA A 221 -39.73 -31.34 27.19
CA ALA A 221 -39.72 -31.30 28.65
C ALA A 221 -40.78 -30.35 29.23
N ALA A 222 -40.95 -29.16 28.63
CA ALA A 222 -41.96 -28.19 29.01
C ALA A 222 -43.40 -28.70 28.81
N THR A 223 -43.62 -29.57 27.81
CA THR A 223 -44.92 -30.21 27.55
C THR A 223 -45.24 -31.32 28.54
N SER A 224 -44.22 -32.02 29.07
CA SER A 224 -44.39 -33.08 30.08
C SER A 224 -44.51 -32.60 31.53
N ALA A 225 -44.22 -31.33 31.80
CA ALA A 225 -44.28 -30.78 33.15
C ALA A 225 -45.73 -30.46 33.57
N PRO A 226 -46.14 -30.77 34.82
CA PRO A 226 -47.49 -30.44 35.29
C PRO A 226 -47.69 -28.92 35.20
N ALA A 227 -48.83 -28.52 34.65
CA ALA A 227 -49.16 -27.12 34.41
C ALA A 227 -50.39 -26.74 35.23
N GLU A 228 -50.28 -25.67 36.02
CA GLU A 228 -51.41 -25.06 36.74
C GLU A 228 -52.38 -24.33 35.79
N SER A 229 -51.93 -24.01 34.56
CA SER A 229 -52.69 -23.31 33.53
C SER A 229 -52.27 -23.74 32.12
N CYS A 230 -53.23 -23.83 31.20
CA CYS A 230 -53.05 -24.21 29.78
C CYS A 230 -52.02 -23.35 29.03
N ALA A 231 -51.82 -22.10 29.47
CA ALA A 231 -50.86 -21.18 28.87
C ALA A 231 -49.42 -21.38 29.37
N ALA A 232 -49.21 -22.01 30.53
CA ALA A 232 -47.90 -22.13 31.16
C ALA A 232 -46.87 -23.00 30.37
N PRO A 233 -47.27 -24.09 29.69
CA PRO A 233 -46.37 -24.83 28.80
C PRO A 233 -45.98 -24.03 27.55
N LEU A 234 -46.91 -23.26 26.98
CA LEU A 234 -46.68 -22.39 25.82
C LEU A 234 -45.71 -21.27 26.16
N THR A 235 -45.91 -20.57 27.28
CA THR A 235 -45.00 -19.51 27.72
C THR A 235 -43.59 -20.04 27.95
N ARG A 236 -43.44 -21.22 28.59
CA ARG A 236 -42.13 -21.87 28.80
C ARG A 236 -41.47 -22.30 27.49
N ALA A 237 -42.24 -22.80 26.53
CA ALA A 237 -41.72 -23.18 25.21
C ALA A 237 -41.27 -21.95 24.40
N LEU A 238 -42.05 -20.86 24.42
CA LEU A 238 -41.69 -19.59 23.78
C LEU A 238 -40.49 -18.92 24.45
N GLU A 239 -40.39 -18.98 25.77
CA GLU A 239 -39.25 -18.46 26.54
C GLU A 239 -37.96 -19.27 26.24
N ALA A 240 -38.06 -20.60 26.14
CA ALA A 240 -36.96 -21.45 25.72
C ALA A 240 -36.50 -21.15 24.27
N ALA A 241 -37.44 -20.90 23.35
CA ALA A 241 -37.14 -20.50 21.98
C ALA A 241 -36.49 -19.10 21.91
N ALA A 242 -37.04 -18.13 22.64
CA ALA A 242 -36.50 -16.77 22.71
C ALA A 242 -35.07 -16.76 23.29
N GLY A 243 -34.83 -17.53 24.36
CA GLY A 243 -33.50 -17.68 24.96
C GLY A 243 -32.49 -18.41 24.06
N ALA A 244 -32.95 -19.27 23.14
CA ALA A 244 -32.08 -19.87 22.14
C ALA A 244 -31.73 -18.90 21.00
N VAL A 245 -32.70 -18.09 20.56
CA VAL A 245 -32.48 -17.04 19.54
C VAL A 245 -31.56 -15.94 20.06
N GLU A 246 -31.70 -15.52 21.31
CA GLU A 246 -30.82 -14.49 21.89
C GLU A 246 -29.38 -15.00 22.03
N ARG A 247 -29.20 -16.28 22.41
CA ARG A 247 -27.87 -16.93 22.42
C ARG A 247 -27.27 -17.05 21.02
N ALA A 248 -28.08 -17.43 20.02
CA ALA A 248 -27.64 -17.45 18.63
C ALA A 248 -27.21 -16.05 18.15
N ARG A 249 -27.93 -14.99 18.55
CA ARG A 249 -27.62 -13.60 18.21
C ARG A 249 -26.30 -13.14 18.83
N LEU A 250 -26.05 -13.46 20.10
CA LEU A 250 -24.80 -13.12 20.80
C LEU A 250 -23.58 -13.82 20.19
N LEU A 251 -23.73 -15.08 19.80
CA LEU A 251 -22.65 -15.84 19.16
C LEU A 251 -22.46 -15.41 17.70
N ALA A 252 -23.54 -15.14 16.95
CA ALA A 252 -23.49 -14.66 15.57
C ALA A 252 -22.97 -13.22 15.43
N ALA A 253 -22.82 -12.46 16.52
CA ALA A 253 -22.13 -11.16 16.51
C ALA A 253 -20.68 -11.24 16.01
N PHE A 254 -20.06 -12.43 16.09
CA PHE A 254 -18.71 -12.70 15.57
C PHE A 254 -18.67 -13.01 14.05
N ALA A 255 -19.83 -13.14 13.39
CA ALA A 255 -19.95 -13.38 11.94
C ALA A 255 -21.20 -12.66 11.38
N PRO A 256 -21.13 -11.33 11.12
CA PRO A 256 -22.30 -10.49 10.86
C PRO A 256 -23.05 -10.79 9.55
N GLY A 257 -22.53 -11.67 8.68
CA GLY A 257 -23.16 -12.05 7.41
C GLY A 257 -24.08 -13.28 7.47
N HIS A 258 -23.98 -14.11 8.50
CA HIS A 258 -24.53 -15.49 8.47
C HIS A 258 -25.72 -15.73 9.40
N LEU A 259 -26.19 -14.66 10.07
CA LEU A 259 -27.29 -14.71 11.04
C LEU A 259 -28.63 -15.16 10.41
N HIS A 260 -28.83 -14.85 9.12
CA HIS A 260 -30.00 -15.28 8.34
C HIS A 260 -30.09 -16.80 8.18
N ILE A 261 -28.95 -17.50 8.09
CA ILE A 261 -28.88 -18.96 7.95
C ILE A 261 -29.31 -19.62 9.26
N ALA A 262 -28.82 -19.13 10.39
CA ALA A 262 -29.19 -19.63 11.70
C ALA A 262 -30.70 -19.46 11.98
N LEU A 263 -31.27 -18.30 11.60
CA LEU A 263 -32.70 -18.03 11.75
C LEU A 263 -33.55 -18.93 10.83
N ALA A 264 -33.14 -19.17 9.60
CA ALA A 264 -33.85 -20.05 8.66
C ALA A 264 -33.94 -21.51 9.18
N THR A 265 -32.91 -21.99 9.88
CA THR A 265 -32.90 -23.33 10.48
C THR A 265 -33.69 -23.45 11.79
N LEU A 266 -33.87 -22.35 12.53
CA LEU A 266 -34.67 -22.31 13.78
C LEU A 266 -36.16 -22.05 13.53
N GLN A 267 -36.50 -21.37 12.44
CA GLN A 267 -37.88 -21.07 12.05
C GLN A 267 -38.79 -22.33 11.95
N PRO A 268 -38.39 -23.46 11.34
CA PRO A 268 -39.26 -24.64 11.23
C PRO A 268 -39.52 -25.36 12.56
N THR A 269 -38.62 -25.32 13.55
CA THR A 269 -38.85 -25.99 14.84
C THR A 269 -39.90 -25.25 15.68
N VAL A 270 -39.89 -23.92 15.64
CA VAL A 270 -40.90 -23.06 16.28
C VAL A 270 -42.27 -23.20 15.61
N LEU A 271 -42.30 -23.24 14.27
CA LEU A 271 -43.53 -23.44 13.49
C LEU A 271 -44.11 -24.85 13.66
N SER A 272 -43.26 -25.89 13.71
CA SER A 272 -43.69 -27.27 13.95
C SER A 272 -44.32 -27.43 15.33
N PHE A 273 -43.75 -26.81 16.36
CA PHE A 273 -44.33 -26.80 17.71
C PHE A 273 -45.69 -26.09 17.76
N ALA A 274 -45.81 -24.93 17.11
CA ALA A 274 -47.09 -24.22 17.01
C ALA A 274 -48.16 -25.07 16.28
N HIS A 275 -47.78 -25.79 15.23
CA HIS A 275 -48.68 -26.65 14.46
C HIS A 275 -49.07 -27.93 15.23
N LEU A 276 -48.13 -28.56 15.95
CA LEU A 276 -48.40 -29.76 16.77
C LEU A 276 -49.30 -29.43 17.97
N TYR A 277 -49.14 -28.26 18.57
CA TYR A 277 -50.04 -27.77 19.63
C TYR A 277 -51.42 -27.46 19.06
N PHE A 278 -51.52 -26.79 17.90
CA PHE A 278 -52.81 -26.54 17.24
C PHE A 278 -53.53 -27.86 16.91
N TYR A 279 -52.80 -28.90 16.50
CA TYR A 279 -53.35 -30.21 16.15
C TYR A 279 -53.76 -31.05 17.37
N LEU A 280 -53.02 -30.97 18.49
CA LEU A 280 -53.34 -31.66 19.74
C LEU A 280 -54.47 -30.98 20.52
N TYR A 281 -54.60 -29.64 20.44
CA TYR A 281 -55.61 -28.88 21.21
C TYR A 281 -56.92 -28.57 20.47
N LEU A 282 -56.93 -28.49 19.12
CA LEU A 282 -58.21 -28.34 18.38
C LEU A 282 -59.03 -29.62 18.25
N ASN A 283 -58.48 -30.78 18.63
CA ASN A 283 -59.20 -32.06 18.59
C ASN A 283 -59.78 -32.47 19.96
N ASP A 284 -59.68 -31.62 20.99
CA ASP A 284 -60.40 -31.80 22.26
C ASP A 284 -61.78 -31.09 22.20
N PRO A 285 -62.91 -31.83 22.19
CA PRO A 285 -64.24 -31.27 21.91
C PRO A 285 -64.87 -30.49 23.08
N PHE A 286 -64.11 -30.11 24.11
CA PHE A 286 -64.64 -29.46 25.32
C PHE A 286 -64.48 -27.93 25.36
N PHE A 287 -63.66 -27.33 24.50
CA PHE A 287 -63.33 -25.89 24.59
C PHE A 287 -64.18 -24.96 23.71
N LEU A 288 -65.05 -25.49 22.85
CA LEU A 288 -65.91 -24.69 21.96
C LEU A 288 -67.13 -24.07 22.65
N SER A 289 -67.44 -24.42 23.91
CA SER A 289 -68.69 -23.96 24.55
C SER A 289 -68.57 -22.70 25.43
N THR A 290 -67.38 -22.32 25.92
CA THR A 290 -67.28 -21.29 26.98
C THR A 290 -66.69 -19.95 26.55
N SER A 291 -66.10 -19.82 25.36
CA SER A 291 -65.46 -18.55 24.95
C SER A 291 -66.32 -17.64 24.05
N TYR A 292 -67.47 -18.10 23.54
CA TYR A 292 -68.29 -17.32 22.59
C TYR A 292 -69.28 -16.31 23.21
N LYS A 293 -69.36 -16.19 24.54
CA LYS A 293 -70.32 -15.28 25.21
C LYS A 293 -69.72 -13.98 25.77
N GLY A 294 -68.41 -13.74 25.63
CA GLY A 294 -67.74 -12.59 26.26
C GLY A 294 -67.52 -11.34 25.42
N TRP A 295 -67.66 -11.41 24.08
CA TRP A 295 -67.12 -10.38 23.18
C TRP A 295 -68.15 -9.39 22.58
N PHE A 296 -69.45 -9.52 22.89
CA PHE A 296 -70.50 -8.59 22.43
C PHE A 296 -70.97 -7.67 23.57
N LYS A 297 -70.06 -6.84 24.10
CA LYS A 297 -70.39 -5.65 24.91
C LYS A 297 -69.12 -4.86 25.16
N ILE A 298 -68.77 -3.95 24.25
CA ILE A 298 -68.11 -2.65 24.47
C ILE A 298 -67.97 -2.06 23.06
N GLU A 299 -69.01 -1.32 22.63
CA GLU A 299 -68.93 -0.20 21.69
C GLU A 299 -70.29 0.52 21.74
N ALA A 300 -70.32 1.61 22.50
CA ALA A 300 -71.29 2.70 22.46
C ALA A 300 -70.57 3.96 22.94
#